data_AF-A0A967WSA6-F1
#
_entry.id   AF-A0A967WSA6-F1
#
_cell.length_a   1.000
_cell.length_b   1.000
_cell.length_c   1.000
_cell.angle_alpha   90.00
_cell.angle_beta   90.00
_cell.angle_gamma   90.00
#
_symmetry.space_group_name_H-M   'P 1'
#
loop_
_entity.id
_entity.type
_entity.pdbx_description
1 polymer ?
#
loop_
_entity_poly.entity_id
_entity_poly.type
_entity_poly.pdbx_seq_one_letter_code
_entity_poly.pdbx_strand_id
1 'polypeptide(L)'
;MSGSKVAWARKTVDIRGLVSIGLIAAIGLGIALAPMTWAVLVVAGIAAVLATLVRPQIGVLLVVVAVPFGSVRQVRVGVMNVGVTEVLVALVLAAWLMRLLARRTLAV
;
A
#
# COMPACT_ATOMS: atom_id res chain seq x y z
N MET A 1 -23.60 -30.96 -40.36
CA MET A 1 -22.42 -30.20 -39.86
C MET A 1 -22.85 -28.79 -39.48
N SER A 2 -23.39 -28.57 -38.28
CA SER A 2 -23.70 -27.23 -37.76
C SER A 2 -23.79 -27.32 -36.24
N GLY A 3 -22.77 -26.81 -35.53
CA GLY A 3 -22.74 -26.96 -34.07
C GLY A 3 -21.63 -26.23 -33.30
N SER A 4 -20.76 -25.44 -33.93
CA SER A 4 -19.64 -24.81 -33.21
C SER A 4 -19.59 -23.28 -33.25
N LYS A 5 -20.42 -22.61 -34.05
CA LYS A 5 -20.31 -21.14 -34.23
C LYS A 5 -20.88 -20.31 -33.07
N VAL A 6 -21.74 -20.88 -32.24
CA VAL A 6 -22.39 -20.18 -31.11
C VAL A 6 -21.69 -20.35 -29.75
N ALA A 7 -20.74 -21.29 -29.65
CA ALA A 7 -20.01 -21.54 -28.40
C ALA A 7 -18.99 -20.43 -28.05
N TRP A 8 -18.49 -19.70 -29.06
CA TRP A 8 -17.49 -18.63 -28.87
C TRP A 8 -18.07 -17.29 -28.45
N ALA A 9 -19.38 -17.07 -28.63
CA ALA A 9 -20.01 -15.76 -28.42
C ALA A 9 -20.33 -15.46 -26.94
N ARG A 10 -20.18 -16.44 -26.04
CA ARG A 10 -20.49 -16.29 -24.62
C ARG A 10 -19.28 -16.56 -23.74
N LYS A 11 -18.13 -15.97 -24.08
CA LYS A 11 -17.09 -15.70 -23.08
C LYS A 11 -17.64 -14.56 -22.21
N THR A 12 -18.45 -14.92 -21.22
CA THR A 12 -18.98 -13.99 -20.22
C THR A 12 -17.82 -13.14 -19.72
N VAL A 13 -17.84 -11.86 -20.07
CA VAL A 13 -16.83 -10.92 -19.61
C VAL A 13 -16.94 -10.92 -18.09
N ASP A 14 -15.94 -11.47 -17.41
CA ASP A 14 -15.90 -11.42 -15.96
C ASP A 14 -15.80 -9.95 -15.57
N ILE A 15 -16.90 -9.38 -15.12
CA ILE A 15 -16.99 -7.98 -14.72
C ILE A 15 -15.93 -7.67 -13.66
N ARG A 16 -15.58 -8.64 -12.80
CA ARG A 16 -14.51 -8.48 -11.82
C ARG A 16 -13.15 -8.35 -12.49
N GLY A 17 -12.89 -9.16 -13.51
CA GLY A 17 -11.70 -9.06 -14.36
C GLY A 17 -11.63 -7.73 -15.11
N LEU A 18 -12.76 -7.23 -15.61
CA LEU A 18 -12.80 -5.96 -16.34
C LEU A 18 -12.55 -4.76 -15.40
N VAL A 19 -13.15 -4.79 -14.21
CA VAL A 19 -12.93 -3.77 -13.17
C VAL A 19 -11.48 -3.80 -12.67
N SER A 20 -10.90 -4.98 -12.46
CA SER A 20 -9.50 -5.08 -12.01
C SER A 20 -8.52 -4.58 -13.08
N ILE A 21 -8.73 -4.93 -14.35
CA ILE A 21 -7.93 -4.40 -15.47
C ILE A 21 -8.08 -2.88 -15.56
N GLY A 22 -9.30 -2.36 -15.46
CA GLY A 22 -9.56 -0.92 -15.46
C GLY A 22 -8.85 -0.20 -14.31
N LEU A 23 -8.88 -0.77 -13.11
CA LEU A 23 -8.21 -0.20 -11.94
C LEU A 23 -6.68 -0.21 -12.10
N ILE A 24 -6.10 -1.32 -12.56
CA ILE A 24 -4.65 -1.43 -12.81
C ILE A 24 -4.22 -0.42 -13.87
N ALA A 25 -4.98 -0.28 -14.96
CA ALA A 25 -4.70 0.70 -16.01
C ALA A 25 -4.78 2.14 -15.49
N ALA A 26 -5.79 2.47 -14.68
CA ALA A 26 -5.95 3.78 -14.07
C ALA A 26 -4.80 4.12 -13.12
N ILE A 27 -4.37 3.17 -12.28
CA ILE A 27 -3.21 3.35 -11.39
C ILE A 27 -1.93 3.53 -12.21
N GLY A 28 -1.72 2.70 -13.23
CA GLY A 28 -0.56 2.80 -14.13
C GLY A 28 -0.48 4.14 -14.86
N LEU A 29 -1.60 4.63 -15.38
CA LEU A 29 -1.70 5.96 -15.98
C LEU A 29 -1.41 7.06 -14.96
N GLY A 30 -2.02 6.98 -13.76
CA GLY A 30 -1.76 7.94 -12.69
C GLY A 30 -0.28 8.03 -12.33
N ILE A 31 0.43 6.90 -12.28
CA ILE A 31 1.87 6.84 -12.03
C ILE A 31 2.66 7.43 -13.22
N ALA A 32 2.27 7.13 -14.46
CA ALA A 32 2.96 7.62 -15.66
C ALA A 32 2.82 9.14 -15.87
N LEU A 33 1.68 9.72 -15.47
CA LEU A 33 1.40 11.15 -15.57
C LEU A 33 1.91 11.95 -14.37
N ALA A 34 2.14 11.29 -13.23
CA ALA A 34 2.68 11.95 -12.05
C ALA A 34 4.15 12.36 -12.28
N PRO A 35 4.60 13.49 -11.71
CA PRO A 35 6.02 13.81 -11.68
C PRO A 35 6.79 12.64 -11.03
N MET A 36 7.90 12.24 -11.64
CA MET A 36 8.67 11.04 -11.28
C MET A 36 8.95 10.94 -9.76
N THR A 37 9.21 12.08 -9.12
CA THR A 37 9.41 12.17 -7.67
C THR A 37 8.19 11.72 -6.86
N TRP A 38 6.98 12.13 -7.23
CA TRP A 38 5.75 11.74 -6.54
C TRP A 38 5.40 10.28 -6.77
N ALA A 39 5.58 9.78 -8.01
CA ALA A 39 5.37 8.38 -8.33
C ALA A 39 6.23 7.46 -7.44
N VAL A 40 7.54 7.75 -7.35
CA VAL A 40 8.47 6.99 -6.50
C VAL A 40 8.07 7.05 -5.03
N LEU A 41 7.72 8.24 -4.51
CA LEU A 41 7.31 8.39 -3.11
C LEU A 41 6.05 7.60 -2.77
N VAL A 42 5.03 7.61 -3.65
CA VAL A 42 3.79 6.87 -3.43
C VAL A 42 4.03 5.37 -3.44
N VAL A 43 4.75 4.86 -4.45
CA VAL A 43 5.04 3.42 -4.57
C VAL A 43 5.90 2.94 -3.39
N ALA A 44 6.98 3.67 -3.06
CA ALA A 44 7.83 3.33 -1.93
C ALA A 44 7.07 3.42 -0.59
N GLY A 45 6.20 4.42 -0.42
CA GLY A 45 5.36 4.58 0.77
C GLY A 45 4.38 3.43 0.95
N ILE A 46 3.68 3.03 -0.10
CA ILE A 46 2.76 1.87 -0.07
C ILE A 46 3.54 0.59 0.25
N ALA A 47 4.69 0.37 -0.39
CA ALA A 47 5.53 -0.78 -0.12
C ALA A 47 5.99 -0.82 1.35
N ALA A 48 6.43 0.31 1.90
CA ALA A 48 6.82 0.42 3.31
C ALA A 48 5.65 0.13 4.26
N VAL A 49 4.45 0.64 3.96
CA VAL A 49 3.23 0.37 4.73
C VAL A 49 2.90 -1.11 4.73
N LEU A 50 2.77 -1.72 3.55
CA LEU A 50 2.44 -3.14 3.42
C LEU A 50 3.50 -4.03 4.07
N ALA A 51 4.78 -3.75 3.85
CA ALA A 51 5.87 -4.50 4.47
C ALA A 51 5.82 -4.43 6.00
N THR A 52 5.53 -3.24 6.56
CA THR A 52 5.39 -3.05 8.02
C THR A 52 4.17 -3.78 8.57
N LEU A 53 3.02 -3.73 7.89
CA LEU A 53 1.81 -4.44 8.32
C LEU A 53 2.02 -5.97 8.33
N VAL A 54 2.65 -6.51 7.29
CA VAL A 54 2.92 -7.97 7.18
C VAL A 54 3.99 -8.40 8.19
N ARG A 55 5.10 -7.64 8.26
CA ARG A 55 6.24 -7.89 9.15
C ARG A 55 6.64 -6.59 9.85
N PRO A 56 6.15 -6.34 11.07
CA PRO A 56 6.43 -5.09 11.80
C PRO A 56 7.91 -4.88 12.11
N GLN A 57 8.73 -5.94 12.10
CA GLN A 57 10.20 -5.88 12.18
C GLN A 57 10.81 -5.01 11.07
N ILE A 58 10.24 -5.05 9.85
CA ILE A 58 10.69 -4.22 8.73
C ILE A 58 10.45 -2.74 9.04
N GLY A 59 9.29 -2.40 9.62
CA GLY A 59 9.01 -1.03 10.02
C GLY A 59 9.99 -0.50 11.07
N VAL A 60 10.41 -1.33 12.03
CA VAL A 60 11.45 -0.96 13.00
C VAL A 60 12.78 -0.67 12.31
N LEU A 61 13.19 -1.49 11.33
CA LEU A 61 14.39 -1.23 10.54
C LEU A 61 14.30 0.07 9.74
N LEU A 62 13.13 0.36 9.15
CA LEU A 62 12.88 1.62 8.45
C LEU A 62 12.97 2.83 9.38
N VAL A 63 12.51 2.71 10.64
CA VAL A 63 12.67 3.76 11.66
C VAL A 63 14.15 4.04 11.93
N VAL A 64 14.99 3.02 12.09
CA VAL A 64 16.44 3.20 12.34
C VAL A 64 17.09 4.02 11.23
N VAL A 65 16.72 3.76 9.98
CA VAL A 65 17.21 4.52 8.82
C VAL A 65 16.60 5.92 8.79
N ALA A 66 15.34 6.10 9.19
CA ALA A 66 14.66 7.39 9.14
C ALA A 66 15.12 8.38 10.22
N VAL A 67 15.51 7.90 11.41
CA VAL A 67 15.97 8.72 12.54
C VAL A 67 17.04 9.76 12.15
N PRO A 68 18.16 9.41 11.49
CA PRO A 68 19.17 10.39 11.09
C PRO A 68 18.67 11.41 10.05
N PHE A 69 17.57 11.13 9.35
CA PHE A 69 16.98 12.01 8.31
C PHE A 69 15.65 12.65 8.75
N GLY A 70 15.32 12.61 10.05
CA GLY A 70 14.01 13.06 10.57
C GLY A 70 13.66 14.54 10.31
N SER A 71 14.66 15.39 10.08
CA SER A 71 14.46 16.81 9.78
C SER A 71 14.33 17.13 8.29
N VAL A 72 14.52 16.16 7.39
CA VAL A 72 14.53 16.41 5.93
C VAL A 72 13.16 16.89 5.42
N ARG A 73 12.07 16.36 5.98
CA ARG A 73 10.72 16.76 5.58
C ARG A 73 9.78 16.65 6.77
N GLN A 74 9.44 17.80 7.33
CA GLN A 74 8.54 17.92 8.46
C GLN A 74 7.28 18.66 8.03
N VAL A 75 6.14 18.15 8.48
CA VAL A 75 4.84 18.81 8.32
C VAL A 75 4.43 19.32 9.70
N ARG A 76 4.11 20.61 9.80
CA ARG A 76 3.61 21.19 11.04
C ARG A 76 2.14 20.80 11.21
N VAL A 77 1.84 20.09 12.28
CA VAL A 77 0.49 19.68 12.67
C VAL A 77 0.18 20.34 14.01
N GLY A 78 -0.55 21.47 13.96
CA GLY A 78 -0.79 22.31 15.12
C GLY A 78 0.51 22.88 15.71
N VAL A 79 0.81 22.52 16.96
CA VAL A 79 2.03 22.96 17.67
C VAL A 79 3.20 22.00 17.52
N MET A 80 3.03 20.84 16.86
CA MET A 80 4.06 19.81 16.71
C MET A 80 4.54 19.72 15.26
N ASN A 81 5.81 19.36 15.09
CA ASN A 81 6.36 18.98 13.79
C ASN A 81 6.35 17.46 13.67
N VAL A 82 5.74 16.94 12.61
CA VAL A 82 5.65 15.50 12.33
C VAL A 82 6.48 15.21 11.09
N GLY A 83 7.49 14.37 11.24
CA GLY A 83 8.33 13.89 10.15
C GLY A 83 8.02 12.44 9.76
N VAL A 84 8.86 11.91 8.87
CA VAL A 84 8.76 10.52 8.39
C VAL A 84 8.95 9.52 9.53
N THR A 85 9.84 9.84 10.48
CA THR A 85 10.14 8.97 11.62
C THR A 85 8.92 8.77 12.52
N GLU A 86 8.21 9.84 12.86
CA GLU A 86 7.00 9.79 13.69
C GLU A 86 5.90 8.99 13.02
N VAL A 87 5.73 9.16 11.70
CA VAL A 87 4.76 8.39 10.91
C VAL A 87 5.10 6.89 10.90
N LEU A 88 6.37 6.54 10.70
CA LEU A 88 6.81 5.13 10.71
C LEU A 88 6.67 4.50 12.11
N VAL A 89 6.96 5.24 13.17
CA VAL A 89 6.75 4.78 14.55
C VAL A 89 5.26 4.49 14.79
N ALA A 90 4.38 5.42 14.42
CA ALA A 90 2.94 5.23 14.55
C ALA A 90 2.45 4.00 13.77
N LEU A 91 2.96 3.81 12.55
CA LEU A 91 2.65 2.67 11.70
C LEU A 91 3.09 1.33 12.31
N VAL A 92 4.30 1.27 12.88
CA VAL A 92 4.81 0.08 13.57
C VAL A 92 3.93 -0.27 14.77
N LEU A 93 3.58 0.73 15.58
CA LEU A 93 2.70 0.53 16.73
C LEU A 93 1.33 0.02 16.31
N ALA A 94 0.74 0.60 15.26
CA ALA A 94 -0.52 0.13 14.70
C ALA A 94 -0.45 -1.31 14.18
N ALA A 95 0.64 -1.67 13.49
CA ALA A 95 0.87 -3.03 12.99
C ALA A 95 1.00 -4.05 14.13
N TRP A 96 1.70 -3.69 15.21
CA TRP A 96 1.76 -4.52 16.41
C TRP A 96 0.43 -4.68 17.11
N LEU A 97 -0.34 -3.60 17.26
CA LEU A 97 -1.67 -3.65 17.86
C LEU A 97 -2.60 -4.56 17.06
N MET A 98 -2.65 -4.39 15.73
CA MET A 98 -3.42 -5.27 14.84
C MET A 98 -3.01 -6.74 14.98
N ARG A 99 -1.70 -7.02 15.06
CA ARG A 99 -1.20 -8.39 15.24
C ARG A 99 -1.56 -8.96 16.62
N LEU A 100 -1.54 -8.16 17.67
CA LEU A 100 -1.97 -8.59 19.00
C LEU A 100 -3.46 -8.93 19.03
N LEU A 101 -4.30 -8.07 18.44
CA LEU A 101 -5.74 -8.29 18.33
C LEU A 101 -6.03 -9.56 17.52
N ALA A 102 -5.42 -9.72 16.34
CA ALA A 102 -5.60 -10.90 15.50
C ALA A 102 -5.19 -12.21 16.21
N ARG A 103 -4.12 -12.17 17.01
CA ARG A 103 -3.70 -13.33 17.82
C ARG A 103 -4.70 -13.67 18.92
N ARG A 104 -5.35 -12.67 19.53
CA ARG A 104 -6.39 -12.92 20.53
C ARG A 104 -7.66 -13.48 19.91
N THR A 105 -8.05 -13.02 18.72
CA THR A 105 -9.23 -13.53 18.02
C THR A 105 -9.08 -14.98 17.56
N LEU A 106 -7.86 -15.41 17.21
CA LEU A 106 -7.59 -16.80 16.81
C LEU A 106 -7.46 -17.78 17.98
N ALA A 107 -7.38 -17.28 19.22
CA ALA A 107 -7.21 -18.08 20.43
C ALA A 107 -8.52 -18.29 21.23
N VAL A 108 -9.63 -17.71 20.76
CA VAL A 108 -10.99 -17.85 21.31
C VAL A 108 -11.79 -18.73 20.35
#